data_AF-A0A8B8D5W3-F1
#
_entry.id   AF-A0A8B8D5W3-F1
#
_cell.length_a   1.000
_cell.length_b   1.000
_cell.length_c   1.000
_cell.angle_alpha   90.00
_cell.angle_beta   90.00
_cell.angle_gamma   90.00
#
_symmetry.space_group_name_H-M   'P 1'
#
loop_
_entity.id
_entity.type
_entity.pdbx_description
1 polymer ?
#
loop_
_entity_poly.entity_id
_entity_poly.type
_entity_poly.pdbx_seq_one_letter_code
_entity_poly.pdbx_strand_id
1 'polypeptide(L)'
;MMESPLSHKLSPPRAHTSPGPTPGTISLTHGMIATVNQHNSLLSKLHKPTTYSSPPPVACNPDNNVCKVITYRGEKVAAFTVNGVELICLPQAFELFLKHLVGGLHTVYTKLKRLDITPVVCNVEQVRILRGLGAIQPGVNRCKLISCKEFDVLYDDCTNSRGIVLSLAAIPGVN
;
A
#
# COMPACT_ATOMS: atom_id res chain seq x y z
N MET A 1 -3.38 -47.59 -47.55
CA MET A 1 -4.83 -47.50 -47.32
C MET A 1 -5.10 -46.16 -46.65
N MET A 2 -5.89 -45.32 -47.34
CA MET A 2 -6.71 -44.19 -46.86
C MET A 2 -5.95 -42.96 -46.30
N GLU A 3 -5.76 -41.86 -47.05
CA GLU A 3 -6.72 -40.82 -47.53
C GLU A 3 -7.27 -39.88 -46.44
N SER A 4 -6.74 -38.63 -46.41
CA SER A 4 -7.41 -37.30 -46.25
C SER A 4 -8.32 -36.96 -45.03
N PRO A 5 -8.74 -35.68 -44.81
CA PRO A 5 -8.24 -34.38 -45.30
C PRO A 5 -8.17 -33.23 -44.25
N LEU A 6 -7.61 -32.09 -44.68
CA LEU A 6 -7.74 -30.74 -44.11
C LEU A 6 -9.18 -30.31 -43.80
N SER A 7 -9.38 -29.49 -42.77
CA SER A 7 -10.41 -28.43 -42.77
C SER A 7 -10.08 -27.26 -41.84
N HIS A 8 -9.95 -26.09 -42.47
CA HIS A 8 -9.93 -24.76 -41.85
C HIS A 8 -11.34 -24.39 -41.32
N LYS A 9 -11.43 -23.74 -40.15
CA LYS A 9 -12.52 -22.78 -39.89
C LYS A 9 -12.06 -21.59 -39.05
N LEU A 10 -12.01 -20.45 -39.74
CA LEU A 10 -12.07 -19.08 -39.22
C LEU A 10 -13.23 -18.94 -38.21
N SER A 11 -12.99 -18.29 -37.07
CA SER A 11 -14.04 -17.73 -36.23
C SER A 11 -14.29 -16.26 -36.62
N PRO A 12 -15.53 -15.85 -36.90
CA PRO A 12 -15.87 -14.44 -37.19
C PRO A 12 -16.09 -13.60 -35.92
N PRO A 13 -16.00 -12.26 -36.02
CA PRO A 13 -16.26 -11.34 -34.91
C PRO A 13 -17.77 -11.17 -34.67
N ARG A 14 -18.18 -11.02 -33.42
CA ARG A 14 -19.57 -10.74 -33.05
C ARG A 14 -19.72 -9.25 -32.73
N ALA A 15 -20.26 -8.51 -33.69
CA ALA A 15 -20.82 -7.17 -33.51
C ALA A 15 -22.36 -7.22 -33.62
N HIS A 16 -23.01 -6.10 -33.28
CA HIS A 16 -24.44 -5.77 -33.43
C HIS A 16 -25.33 -6.31 -32.28
N THR A 17 -26.26 -5.57 -31.66
CA THR A 17 -26.98 -4.34 -32.03
C THR A 17 -27.80 -3.84 -30.82
N SER A 18 -27.94 -2.52 -30.67
CA SER A 18 -28.94 -1.84 -29.81
C SER A 18 -30.39 -2.11 -30.29
N PRO A 19 -31.41 -1.76 -29.47
CA PRO A 19 -32.12 -0.49 -29.75
C PRO A 19 -32.64 0.28 -28.49
N GLY A 20 -32.56 1.62 -28.53
CA GLY A 20 -33.54 2.52 -27.85
C GLY A 20 -34.81 2.65 -28.71
N PRO A 21 -35.88 3.44 -28.39
CA PRO A 21 -35.93 4.79 -27.76
C PRO A 21 -37.02 4.85 -26.62
N THR A 22 -37.34 5.91 -25.87
CA THR A 22 -37.93 7.22 -26.22
C THR A 22 -38.02 8.18 -24.99
N PRO A 23 -38.31 9.47 -25.20
CA PRO A 23 -38.14 10.57 -24.24
C PRO A 23 -39.44 11.00 -23.53
N GLY A 24 -39.30 11.55 -22.32
CA GLY A 24 -40.36 12.29 -21.63
C GLY A 24 -40.09 13.80 -21.68
N THR A 25 -40.96 14.54 -22.36
CA THR A 25 -41.01 16.01 -22.38
C THR A 25 -42.36 16.44 -21.80
N ILE A 26 -42.38 17.41 -20.88
CA ILE A 26 -43.25 18.59 -20.97
C ILE A 26 -42.66 19.74 -20.14
N SER A 27 -42.61 20.90 -20.80
CA SER A 27 -42.15 22.22 -20.37
C SER A 27 -43.29 22.98 -19.68
N LEU A 28 -42.97 23.92 -18.77
CA LEU A 28 -43.68 25.21 -18.70
C LEU A 28 -42.79 26.29 -18.05
N THR A 29 -42.70 27.38 -18.78
CA THR A 29 -41.85 28.57 -18.71
C THR A 29 -42.37 29.69 -17.79
N HIS A 30 -41.47 30.47 -17.18
CA HIS A 30 -41.36 31.95 -17.19
C HIS A 30 -40.90 32.56 -15.84
N GLY A 31 -39.95 33.51 -15.92
CA GLY A 31 -39.84 34.61 -14.94
C GLY A 31 -38.43 34.95 -14.46
N MET A 32 -37.72 35.80 -15.22
CA MET A 32 -36.53 36.55 -14.76
C MET A 32 -36.98 37.58 -13.72
N ILE A 33 -36.28 37.76 -12.58
CA ILE A 33 -35.96 39.07 -11.97
C ILE A 33 -34.71 38.93 -11.10
N ALA A 34 -33.66 39.67 -11.44
CA ALA A 34 -32.57 40.03 -10.54
C ALA A 34 -32.94 41.35 -9.84
N THR A 35 -32.92 41.38 -8.51
CA THR A 35 -32.98 42.63 -7.73
C THR A 35 -32.00 42.55 -6.56
N VAL A 36 -30.94 43.34 -6.69
CA VAL A 36 -30.11 43.88 -5.62
C VAL A 36 -30.96 44.63 -4.59
N ASN A 37 -30.72 44.42 -3.30
CA ASN A 37 -30.92 45.51 -2.33
C ASN A 37 -30.02 45.39 -1.10
N GLN A 38 -29.21 46.43 -0.92
CA GLN A 38 -28.37 46.74 0.24
C GLN A 38 -29.19 47.34 1.40
N HIS A 39 -28.53 47.39 2.58
CA HIS A 39 -28.87 48.03 3.88
C HIS A 39 -29.78 47.20 4.82
N ASN A 40 -29.58 47.07 6.14
CA ASN A 40 -28.70 47.73 7.11
C ASN A 40 -28.46 46.83 8.36
N SER A 41 -27.24 46.85 8.87
CA SER A 41 -26.78 46.97 10.26
C SER A 41 -27.72 46.78 11.49
N LEU A 42 -27.22 45.90 12.39
CA LEU A 42 -27.08 46.04 13.86
C LEU A 42 -28.08 45.37 14.85
N LEU A 43 -27.42 44.64 15.77
CA LEU A 43 -27.70 44.42 17.20
C LEU A 43 -28.55 43.22 17.67
N SER A 44 -27.79 42.18 18.02
CA SER A 44 -27.76 41.51 19.34
C SER A 44 -28.98 40.74 19.83
N LYS A 45 -28.79 39.42 19.98
CA LYS A 45 -29.32 38.63 21.12
C LYS A 45 -28.47 37.38 21.37
N LEU A 46 -27.52 37.56 22.30
CA LEU A 46 -27.15 36.65 23.40
C LEU A 46 -27.56 35.18 23.23
N HIS A 47 -26.61 34.23 23.08
CA HIS A 47 -26.66 32.89 23.69
C HIS A 47 -25.27 32.18 23.65
N LYS A 48 -24.72 31.89 24.85
CA LYS A 48 -23.73 30.85 25.27
C LYS A 48 -22.39 30.67 24.51
N PRO A 49 -21.23 30.94 25.16
CA PRO A 49 -19.98 30.32 24.77
C PRO A 49 -19.92 28.90 25.34
N THR A 50 -20.29 27.91 24.52
CA THR A 50 -19.88 26.52 24.78
C THR A 50 -18.45 26.37 24.27
N THR A 51 -17.50 26.46 25.19
CA THR A 51 -16.09 26.16 24.99
C THR A 51 -15.92 24.68 24.59
N TYR A 52 -16.10 24.36 23.31
CA TYR A 52 -15.56 23.12 22.76
C TYR A 52 -14.15 23.44 22.29
N SER A 53 -13.20 23.40 23.23
CA SER A 53 -11.78 23.36 22.91
C SER A 53 -11.54 22.09 22.10
N SER A 54 -11.53 22.23 20.77
CA SER A 54 -10.93 21.23 19.91
C SER A 54 -9.48 21.05 20.39
N PRO A 55 -9.04 19.82 20.71
CA PRO A 55 -7.65 19.61 21.07
C PRO A 55 -6.77 20.12 19.92
N PRO A 56 -5.66 20.83 20.23
CA PRO A 56 -4.75 21.30 19.19
C PRO A 56 -4.36 20.12 18.28
N PRO A 57 -4.30 20.33 16.95
CA PRO A 57 -3.88 19.27 16.05
C PRO A 57 -2.52 18.76 16.53
N VAL A 58 -2.46 17.47 16.86
CA VAL A 58 -1.22 16.77 17.21
C VAL A 58 -0.22 17.11 16.13
N ALA A 59 0.90 17.74 16.51
CA ALA A 59 1.92 18.16 15.57
C ALA A 59 2.29 16.98 14.65
N CYS A 60 2.02 17.12 13.35
CA CYS A 60 2.61 16.27 12.33
C CYS A 60 4.11 16.54 12.39
N ASN A 61 4.85 15.81 13.21
CA ASN A 61 6.31 15.96 13.31
C ASN A 61 6.90 15.69 11.91
N PRO A 62 7.38 16.72 11.19
CA PRO A 62 7.82 16.58 9.80
C PRO A 62 9.07 15.71 9.67
N ASP A 63 9.77 15.47 10.78
CA ASP A 63 11.00 14.69 10.86
C ASP A 63 10.81 13.19 10.54
N ASN A 64 9.60 12.65 10.76
CA ASN A 64 9.29 11.25 10.47
C ASN A 64 9.23 10.95 8.95
N ASN A 65 9.30 11.98 8.10
CA ASN A 65 9.23 11.89 6.65
C ASN A 65 10.59 12.07 5.97
N VAL A 66 11.67 12.26 6.74
CA VAL A 66 13.02 12.35 6.17
C VAL A 66 13.53 10.94 5.85
N CYS A 67 13.60 10.63 4.56
CA CYS A 67 14.16 9.38 4.06
C CYS A 67 15.67 9.52 3.82
N LYS A 68 16.43 8.49 4.18
CA LYS A 68 17.87 8.38 3.89
C LYS A 68 18.14 7.05 3.20
N VAL A 69 19.19 7.00 2.39
CA VAL A 69 19.72 5.75 1.86
C VAL A 69 20.90 5.34 2.72
N ILE A 70 20.80 4.20 3.37
CA ILE A 70 21.85 3.64 4.23
C ILE A 70 22.46 2.40 3.57
N THR A 71 23.65 2.01 4.03
CA THR A 71 24.25 0.71 3.66
C THR A 71 23.91 -0.31 4.73
N TYR A 72 23.13 -1.33 4.36
CA TYR A 72 22.75 -2.43 5.23
C TYR A 72 23.12 -3.76 4.56
N ARG A 73 23.95 -4.57 5.23
CA ARG A 73 24.48 -5.85 4.73
C ARG A 73 25.13 -5.74 3.33
N GLY A 74 25.78 -4.62 3.06
CA GLY A 74 26.45 -4.34 1.77
C GLY A 74 25.56 -3.73 0.68
N GLU A 75 24.24 -3.70 0.88
CA GLU A 75 23.30 -3.14 -0.09
C GLU A 75 22.77 -1.76 0.34
N LYS A 76 22.33 -0.97 -0.64
CA LYS A 76 21.71 0.34 -0.39
C LYS A 76 20.22 0.17 -0.10
N VAL A 77 19.78 0.60 1.08
CA VAL A 77 18.39 0.46 1.54
C VAL A 77 17.85 1.82 2.00
N ALA A 78 16.59 2.10 1.67
CA ALA A 78 15.90 3.29 2.14
C ALA A 78 15.46 3.12 3.60
N ALA A 79 15.68 4.14 4.41
CA ALA A 79 15.40 4.16 5.82
C ALA A 79 14.73 5.47 6.26
N PHE A 80 13.89 5.38 7.27
CA PHE A 80 13.31 6.53 7.97
C PHE A 80 13.69 6.47 9.44
N THR A 81 13.85 7.63 10.06
CA THR A 81 13.93 7.75 11.52
C THR A 81 12.53 8.01 12.05
N VAL A 82 11.97 7.06 12.81
CA VAL A 82 10.65 7.20 13.44
C VAL A 82 10.84 7.09 14.94
N ASN A 83 10.46 8.12 15.69
CA ASN A 83 10.62 8.18 17.15
C ASN A 83 12.06 7.89 17.63
N GLY A 84 13.06 8.38 16.88
CA GLY A 84 14.48 8.15 17.19
C GLY A 84 15.02 6.77 16.81
N VAL A 85 14.20 5.90 16.22
CA VAL A 85 14.62 4.58 15.75
C VAL A 85 14.77 4.60 14.23
N GLU A 86 15.90 4.13 13.72
CA GLU A 86 16.11 3.93 12.29
C GLU A 86 15.43 2.64 11.83
N LEU A 87 14.52 2.77 10.87
CA LEU A 87 13.74 1.67 10.31
C LEU A 87 13.94 1.62 8.79
N ILE A 88 14.23 0.43 8.28
CA ILE A 88 14.42 0.17 6.84
C ILE A 88 13.11 -0.26 6.17
N CYS A 89 13.01 -0.01 4.87
CA CYS A 89 11.89 -0.46 4.04
C CYS A 89 11.84 -1.99 3.93
N LEU A 90 10.83 -2.62 4.55
CA LEU A 90 10.70 -4.08 4.56
C LEU A 90 10.44 -4.69 3.17
N PRO A 91 9.55 -4.15 2.31
CA PRO A 91 9.41 -4.65 0.94
C PRO A 91 10.71 -4.60 0.13
N GLN A 92 11.53 -3.55 0.29
CA GLN A 92 12.82 -3.43 -0.36
C GLN A 92 13.82 -4.48 0.17
N ALA A 93 13.92 -4.60 1.50
CA ALA A 93 14.80 -5.57 2.13
C ALA A 93 14.40 -7.02 1.77
N PHE A 94 13.10 -7.30 1.61
CA PHE A 94 12.63 -8.58 1.08
C PHE A 94 13.19 -8.85 -0.32
N GLU A 95 13.05 -7.90 -1.24
CA GLU A 95 13.52 -8.06 -2.63
C GLU A 95 15.04 -8.27 -2.70
N LEU A 96 15.80 -7.60 -1.83
CA LEU A 96 17.26 -7.70 -1.80
C LEU A 96 17.74 -9.00 -1.15
N PHE A 97 17.19 -9.40 -0.01
CA PHE A 97 17.80 -10.43 0.83
C PHE A 97 16.97 -11.72 0.95
N LEU A 98 15.65 -11.65 0.77
CA LEU A 98 14.73 -12.75 1.12
C LEU A 98 13.97 -13.34 -0.08
N LYS A 99 13.97 -12.70 -1.26
CA LYS A 99 13.14 -13.14 -2.40
C LYS A 99 13.39 -14.57 -2.88
N HIS A 100 14.61 -15.07 -2.71
CA HIS A 100 14.98 -16.45 -3.07
C HIS A 100 14.90 -17.39 -1.87
N LEU A 101 14.59 -16.86 -0.70
CA LEU A 101 14.59 -17.56 0.58
C LEU A 101 13.19 -17.97 1.00
N VAL A 102 12.19 -17.16 0.64
CA VAL A 102 10.78 -17.37 0.99
C VAL A 102 9.90 -17.13 -0.23
N GLY A 103 8.73 -17.77 -0.27
CA GLY A 103 7.80 -17.73 -1.41
C GLY A 103 7.08 -16.38 -1.65
N GLY A 104 7.44 -15.33 -0.91
CA GLY A 104 6.87 -13.99 -1.09
C GLY A 104 6.76 -13.18 0.20
N LEU A 105 6.45 -11.89 0.03
CA LEU A 105 6.31 -10.94 1.13
C LEU A 105 5.18 -11.30 2.12
N HIS A 106 4.17 -12.04 1.66
CA HIS A 106 3.10 -12.54 2.54
C HIS A 106 3.66 -13.51 3.61
N THR A 107 4.52 -14.45 3.21
CA THR A 107 5.18 -15.38 4.14
C THR A 107 6.07 -14.64 5.15
N VAL A 108 6.72 -13.56 4.72
CA VAL A 108 7.50 -12.69 5.63
C VAL A 108 6.61 -12.12 6.73
N TYR A 109 5.43 -11.60 6.40
CA TYR A 109 4.50 -11.10 7.41
C TYR A 109 4.01 -12.18 8.38
N THR A 110 3.78 -13.41 7.89
CA THR A 110 3.43 -14.54 8.76
C THR A 110 4.57 -14.89 9.71
N LYS A 111 5.82 -14.90 9.24
CA LYS A 111 7.00 -15.15 10.08
C LYS A 111 7.19 -14.08 11.14
N LEU A 112 7.09 -12.80 10.77
CA LEU A 112 7.15 -11.68 11.71
C LEU A 112 6.14 -11.82 12.85
N LYS A 113 4.91 -12.27 12.54
CA LYS A 113 3.88 -12.55 13.56
C LYS A 113 4.30 -13.68 14.51
N ARG A 114 5.00 -14.72 14.06
CA ARG A 114 5.45 -15.84 14.91
C ARG A 114 6.66 -15.47 15.78
N LEU A 115 7.43 -14.47 15.36
CA LEU A 115 8.58 -13.93 16.07
C LEU A 115 8.20 -12.77 17.00
N ASP A 116 6.90 -12.45 17.12
CA ASP A 116 6.37 -11.31 17.88
C ASP A 116 6.94 -9.95 17.46
N ILE A 117 7.33 -9.80 16.19
CA ILE A 117 7.83 -8.56 15.61
C ILE A 117 6.69 -7.83 14.90
N THR A 118 6.42 -6.58 15.31
CA THR A 118 5.38 -5.75 14.70
C THR A 118 5.99 -4.63 13.88
N PRO A 119 6.04 -4.74 12.54
CA PRO A 119 6.59 -3.68 11.70
C PRO A 119 5.67 -2.47 11.64
N VAL A 120 6.26 -1.29 11.52
CA VAL A 120 5.55 -0.01 11.44
C VAL A 120 4.92 0.16 10.07
N VAL A 121 3.65 0.56 9.99
CA VAL A 121 2.97 0.81 8.71
C VAL A 121 3.39 2.19 8.18
N CYS A 122 3.83 2.26 6.93
CA CYS A 122 4.15 3.54 6.30
C CYS A 122 2.89 4.40 6.12
N ASN A 123 3.04 5.71 6.30
CA ASN A 123 2.03 6.66 5.85
C ASN A 123 2.08 6.86 4.32
N VAL A 124 1.10 7.57 3.77
CA VAL A 124 0.98 7.80 2.31
C VAL A 124 2.20 8.52 1.74
N GLU A 125 2.76 9.46 2.50
CA GLU A 125 3.88 10.29 2.05
C GLU A 125 5.20 9.51 2.02
N GLN A 126 5.49 8.72 3.06
CA GLN A 126 6.61 7.78 3.08
C GLN A 126 6.54 6.80 1.90
N VAL A 127 5.34 6.31 1.57
CA VAL A 127 5.12 5.45 0.40
C VAL A 127 5.42 6.20 -0.92
N ARG A 128 5.07 7.48 -1.03
CA ARG A 128 5.41 8.30 -2.21
C ARG A 128 6.91 8.51 -2.33
N ILE A 129 7.57 8.88 -1.24
CA ILE A 129 9.02 9.10 -1.20
C ILE A 129 9.77 7.83 -1.61
N LEU A 130 9.40 6.67 -1.07
CA LEU A 130 10.02 5.39 -1.42
C LEU A 130 9.88 5.03 -2.91
N ARG A 131 8.76 5.38 -3.55
CA ARG A 131 8.60 5.20 -5.01
C ARG A 131 9.47 6.16 -5.80
N GLY A 132 9.54 7.43 -5.39
CA GLY A 132 10.41 8.42 -6.02
C GLY A 132 11.88 8.04 -5.99
N LEU A 133 12.30 7.31 -4.95
CA LEU A 133 13.66 6.77 -4.81
C LEU A 133 13.88 5.42 -5.52
N GLY A 134 12.84 4.81 -6.10
CA GLY A 134 12.92 3.47 -6.70
C GLY A 134 13.11 2.33 -5.69
N ALA A 135 12.96 2.59 -4.38
CA ALA A 135 13.08 1.58 -3.33
C ALA A 135 11.94 0.54 -3.39
N ILE A 136 10.77 0.95 -3.90
CA ILE A 136 9.61 0.08 -4.14
C ILE A 136 9.02 0.37 -5.52
N GLN A 137 8.38 -0.62 -6.12
CA GLN A 137 7.79 -0.47 -7.45
C GLN A 137 6.62 0.54 -7.46
N PRO A 138 6.36 1.20 -8.62
CA PRO A 138 5.28 2.17 -8.75
C PRO A 138 3.88 1.64 -8.41
N GLY A 139 3.62 0.33 -8.47
CA GLY A 139 2.34 -0.28 -8.08
C GLY A 139 2.16 -0.56 -6.57
N VAL A 140 3.20 -0.43 -5.75
CA VAL A 140 3.20 -0.86 -4.35
C VAL A 140 2.57 0.19 -3.43
N ASN A 141 1.30 -0.01 -3.06
CA ASN A 141 0.56 0.92 -2.18
C ASN A 141 0.65 0.62 -0.68
N ARG A 142 1.20 -0.54 -0.29
CA ARG A 142 1.30 -0.95 1.11
C ARG A 142 2.75 -1.22 1.44
N CYS A 143 3.31 -0.40 2.32
CA CYS A 143 4.69 -0.53 2.77
C CYS A 143 4.73 -0.59 4.30
N LYS A 144 5.75 -1.27 4.81
CA LYS A 144 6.03 -1.40 6.23
C LYS A 144 7.52 -1.16 6.46
N LEU A 145 7.86 -0.63 7.62
CA LEU A 145 9.22 -0.39 8.09
C LEU A 145 9.55 -1.34 9.24
N ILE A 146 10.80 -1.73 9.35
CA ILE A 146 11.30 -2.65 10.38
C ILE A 146 12.68 -2.19 10.82
N SER A 147 13.06 -2.38 12.09
CA SER A 147 14.42 -2.06 12.52
C SER A 147 15.43 -3.05 11.94
N CYS A 148 16.68 -2.63 11.77
CA CYS A 148 17.74 -3.52 11.28
C CYS A 148 17.89 -4.77 12.18
N LYS A 149 17.80 -4.58 13.50
CA LYS A 149 17.90 -5.67 14.49
C LYS A 149 16.80 -6.71 14.31
N GLU A 150 15.55 -6.26 14.17
CA GLU A 150 14.41 -7.16 13.93
C GLU A 150 14.49 -7.84 12.57
N PHE A 151 15.02 -7.16 11.55
CA PHE A 151 15.25 -7.77 10.24
C PHE A 151 16.33 -8.85 10.30
N ASP A 152 17.41 -8.67 11.07
CA ASP A 152 18.43 -9.71 11.26
C ASP A 152 17.82 -10.97 11.90
N VAL A 153 16.96 -10.83 12.92
CA VAL A 153 16.24 -11.98 13.52
C VAL A 153 15.36 -12.69 12.49
N LEU A 154 14.61 -11.94 11.67
CA LEU A 154 13.82 -12.51 10.58
C LEU A 154 14.69 -13.23 9.54
N TYR A 155 15.84 -12.64 9.20
CA TYR A 155 16.78 -13.20 8.23
C TYR A 155 17.33 -14.54 8.72
N ASP A 156 17.75 -14.60 9.99
CA ASP A 156 18.24 -15.81 10.63
C ASP A 156 17.16 -16.90 10.73
N ASP A 157 15.91 -16.54 11.03
CA ASP A 157 14.78 -17.49 10.95
C ASP A 157 14.60 -18.06 9.54
N CYS A 158 14.79 -17.25 8.49
CA CYS A 158 14.63 -17.67 7.09
C CYS A 158 15.81 -18.52 6.56
N THR A 159 17.00 -18.39 7.15
CA THR A 159 18.19 -19.17 6.80
C THR A 159 18.27 -20.44 7.64
N ASN A 160 18.03 -20.36 8.94
CA ASN A 160 18.09 -21.50 9.86
C ASN A 160 16.90 -22.46 9.70
N SER A 161 15.69 -21.96 9.40
CA SER A 161 14.53 -22.82 9.10
C SER A 161 14.77 -23.73 7.88
N ARG A 162 15.59 -23.31 6.92
CA ARG A 162 15.94 -24.14 5.76
C ARG A 162 16.96 -25.23 6.09
N GLY A 163 17.79 -25.01 7.10
CA GLY A 163 18.59 -26.07 7.71
C GLY A 163 17.71 -27.15 8.34
N ILE A 164 16.61 -26.76 9.00
CA ILE A 164 15.69 -27.71 9.64
C ILE A 164 14.84 -28.47 8.61
N VAL A 165 14.36 -27.85 7.53
CA VAL A 165 13.59 -28.58 6.50
C VAL A 165 14.47 -29.57 5.71
N LEU A 166 15.75 -29.24 5.47
CA LEU A 166 16.73 -30.20 4.93
C LEU A 166 17.13 -31.28 5.95
N SER A 167 17.22 -30.95 7.24
CA SER A 167 17.55 -31.92 8.28
C SER A 167 16.37 -32.84 8.64
N LEU A 168 15.11 -32.41 8.46
CA LEU A 168 13.93 -33.25 8.66
C LEU A 168 13.68 -34.20 7.47
N ALA A 169 14.18 -33.84 6.28
CA ALA A 169 14.26 -34.76 5.13
C ALA A 169 15.42 -35.77 5.27
N ALA A 170 16.23 -35.69 6.33
CA ALA A 170 17.36 -36.56 6.61
C ALA A 170 17.21 -37.29 7.97
N ILE A 171 16.02 -37.82 8.28
CA ILE A 171 15.90 -38.91 9.26
C ILE A 171 15.86 -40.24 8.49
N PRO A 172 17.01 -40.93 8.30
CA PRO A 172 17.00 -42.34 7.98
C PRO A 172 16.68 -43.11 9.26
N GLY A 173 15.57 -43.85 9.27
CA GLY A 173 15.29 -44.85 10.29
C GLY A 173 14.54 -44.33 11.50
N VAL A 174 13.22 -44.43 11.42
CA VAL A 174 12.45 -44.87 12.58
C VAL A 174 12.28 -46.38 12.44
N ASN A 175 12.86 -47.09 13.41
CA ASN A 175 12.82 -48.54 13.60
C ASN A 175 11.48 -48.97 14.19
#